data_AF-A0A9P4U0X5-F1
#
_entry.id   AF-A0A9P4U0X5-F1
#
_cell.length_a   1.000
_cell.length_b   1.000
_cell.length_c   1.000
_cell.angle_alpha   90.00
_cell.angle_beta   90.00
_cell.angle_gamma   90.00
#
_symmetry.space_group_name_H-M   'P 1'
#
loop_
_entity.id
_entity.type
_entity.pdbx_description
1 polymer ?
#
loop_
_entity_poly.entity_id
_entity_poly.type
_entity_poly.pdbx_seq_one_letter_code
_entity_poly.pdbx_strand_id
1 'polypeptide(L)'
;MEGNPAPTIYSHPLSEGSIRLLELEPGNESELLRCNLRSALREDVVDTYEAVSYVWGDESKKKTIQCNGIDHSITESLHSLLKTVRYSTKHRLLWADALSINQADNTEKEHQVKQMGEIYKNAKTVLVYLGPDDQNVARDCFDLITDFNTVLDDKLQECDGNIARVKFEPPNKLKNDTKKWQSVVSLSKLKWFERLWVVQEAGLAKDCTALWGRTETLFANIIEMFLWLICKPDISELFCPQVDLKWADIFLRVQCTLGNTITWRNVLPLCSKFNNFYADQGLESSTYFIDVLRTGRTLKATNPQDFVYGLLGSSLAVMDNGRLIVQPHYRGVDSLKEMCLEVASRLLHDPLQAPFLLGNVDHTSTAHIGTEDGWPSWVPRWHLGKWTTQLSTTDNWYLAGGPKDHFRAQVLPNGILSLQGVIFDRLLWKSASLSQGNFSLDSKHWDEETLESKESPYDRLWKSVLDSCPHTIKAQHQELLPLEDVFRVTLCREYPATLGVKLQGVNTKQLRYDLERYAKQMRKAAKSVGKNTVPSPPASNRVVRFAKKLSESYNRHLAHTGDRRLVLTPSFAEEGDLCVVFPGAPVPFLIRRLTDIGYYHLVGDCYIYGTMRGEVLQLVQEGKYTLQTIILR
;
A
#
# COMPACT_ATOMS: atom_id res chain seq x y z
N MET A 1 49.26 24.09 6.50
CA MET A 1 48.16 24.87 7.09
C MET A 1 46.91 24.05 6.92
N GLU A 2 46.59 23.22 7.92
CA GLU A 2 45.28 22.58 8.01
C GLU A 2 44.26 23.71 8.27
N GLY A 3 43.41 23.97 7.28
CA GLY A 3 42.36 24.97 7.43
C GLY A 3 41.43 24.53 8.56
N ASN A 4 41.21 25.42 9.53
CA ASN A 4 40.19 25.22 10.54
C ASN A 4 38.88 24.83 9.84
N PRO A 5 38.23 23.71 10.21
CA PRO A 5 36.95 23.36 9.61
C PRO A 5 35.96 24.51 9.79
N ALA A 6 35.16 24.78 8.77
CA ALA A 6 34.13 25.80 8.84
C ALA A 6 33.26 25.59 10.09
N PRO A 7 32.84 26.67 10.78
CA PRO A 7 32.01 26.55 11.97
C PRO A 7 30.75 25.76 11.65
N THR A 8 30.60 24.62 12.30
CA THR A 8 29.45 23.73 12.17
C THR A 8 28.46 24.01 13.29
N ILE A 9 27.16 23.89 13.00
CA ILE A 9 26.12 23.97 14.03
C ILE A 9 26.16 22.77 15.00
N TYR A 10 26.88 21.70 14.63
CA TYR A 10 27.06 20.48 15.41
C TYR A 10 28.36 20.56 16.21
N SER A 11 28.28 20.98 17.47
CA SER A 11 29.47 21.16 18.30
C SER A 11 30.15 19.83 18.66
N HIS A 12 29.39 18.74 18.84
CA HIS A 12 29.91 17.43 19.22
C HIS A 12 29.13 16.28 18.55
N PRO A 13 29.79 15.13 18.27
CA PRO A 13 29.10 13.89 17.91
C PRO A 13 28.12 13.48 19.01
N LEU A 14 26.99 12.88 18.62
CA LEU A 14 26.05 12.30 19.58
C LEU A 14 26.64 11.02 20.20
N SER A 15 26.51 10.87 21.51
CA SER A 15 26.74 9.58 22.16
C SER A 15 25.64 8.58 21.78
N GLU A 16 25.90 7.29 22.01
CA GLU A 16 24.90 6.24 21.82
C GLU A 16 23.64 6.53 22.67
N GLY A 17 22.45 6.31 22.09
CA GLY A 17 21.17 6.64 22.74
C GLY A 17 20.82 8.13 22.84
N SER A 18 21.72 9.06 22.47
CA SER A 18 21.43 10.50 22.48
C SER A 18 20.72 10.99 21.23
N ILE A 19 19.92 12.04 21.41
CA ILE A 19 19.27 12.81 20.34
C ILE A 19 19.60 14.29 20.48
N ARG A 20 19.45 15.03 19.39
CA ARG A 20 19.59 16.48 19.36
C ARG A 20 18.21 17.12 19.27
N LEU A 21 17.91 18.07 20.15
CA LEU A 21 16.66 18.81 20.18
C LEU A 21 16.89 20.26 19.75
N LEU A 22 15.96 20.78 18.98
CA LEU A 22 15.89 22.15 18.49
C LEU A 22 15.07 23.00 19.46
N GLU A 23 15.73 23.88 20.21
CA GLU A 23 15.05 24.91 20.97
C GLU A 23 14.82 26.13 20.08
N LEU A 24 13.59 26.27 19.59
CA LEU A 24 13.16 27.39 18.76
C LEU A 24 12.85 28.61 19.62
N GLU A 25 13.46 29.75 19.32
CA GLU A 25 13.23 31.02 20.04
C GLU A 25 11.86 31.63 19.67
N PRO A 26 11.23 32.36 20.60
CA PRO A 26 9.99 33.08 20.30
C PRO A 26 10.21 34.22 19.31
N GLY A 27 9.16 34.62 18.59
CA GLY A 27 9.20 35.82 17.75
C GLY A 27 8.02 36.00 16.80
N ASN A 28 7.93 37.18 16.20
CA ASN A 28 6.87 37.57 15.26
C ASN A 28 7.19 37.19 13.81
N GLU A 29 6.20 36.95 12.95
CA GLU A 29 6.38 36.39 11.58
C GLU A 29 7.49 37.02 10.71
N SER A 30 7.71 38.34 10.85
CA SER A 30 8.73 39.10 10.12
C SER A 30 10.15 38.88 10.65
N GLU A 31 10.30 38.47 11.91
CA GLU A 31 11.58 38.26 12.57
C GLU A 31 12.26 36.97 12.10
N LEU A 32 13.59 37.04 11.97
CA LEU A 32 14.45 35.90 11.63
C LEU A 32 14.23 34.74 12.60
N LEU A 33 14.18 33.51 12.08
CA LEU A 33 14.13 32.33 12.94
C LEU A 33 15.49 32.13 13.62
N ARG A 34 15.45 31.99 14.94
CA ARG A 34 16.61 31.67 15.77
C ARG A 34 16.35 30.40 16.57
N CYS A 35 17.36 29.58 16.73
CA CYS A 35 17.27 28.35 17.50
C CYS A 35 18.62 27.90 18.05
N ASN A 36 18.57 27.04 19.06
CA ASN A 36 19.75 26.38 19.62
C ASN A 36 19.57 24.87 19.61
N LEU A 37 20.64 24.13 19.31
CA LEU A 37 20.65 22.67 19.36
C LEU A 37 21.17 22.20 20.71
N ARG A 38 20.42 21.31 21.36
CA ARG A 38 20.75 20.73 22.66
C ARG A 38 20.75 19.22 22.56
N SER A 39 21.86 18.58 22.92
CA SER A 39 21.95 17.12 22.98
C SER A 39 21.43 16.62 24.34
N ALA A 40 20.70 15.50 24.33
CA ALA A 40 20.24 14.82 25.54
C ALA A 40 20.12 13.31 25.29
N LEU A 41 20.21 12.50 26.34
CA LEU A 41 19.84 11.10 26.27
C LEU A 41 18.34 11.00 25.99
N ARG A 42 17.96 10.14 25.03
CA ARG A 42 16.55 10.01 24.59
C ARG A 42 15.61 9.63 25.73
N GLU A 43 16.08 8.82 26.68
CA GLU A 43 15.33 8.37 27.85
C GLU A 43 15.04 9.50 28.86
N ASP A 44 15.89 10.52 28.92
CA ASP A 44 15.75 11.65 29.86
C ASP A 44 14.74 12.71 29.37
N VAL A 45 14.36 12.66 28.09
CA VAL A 45 13.53 13.67 27.42
C VAL A 45 12.20 13.12 26.90
N VAL A 46 11.76 11.97 27.43
CA VAL A 46 10.45 11.41 27.09
C VAL A 46 9.35 12.40 27.49
N ASP A 47 8.42 12.66 26.57
CA ASP A 47 7.29 13.59 26.74
C ASP A 47 7.66 15.07 27.00
N THR A 48 8.91 15.47 26.76
CA THR A 48 9.36 16.86 26.98
C THR A 48 9.48 17.69 25.70
N TYR A 49 9.48 17.07 24.53
CA TYR A 49 9.64 17.72 23.22
C TYR A 49 8.53 17.31 22.25
N GLU A 50 8.38 18.09 21.19
CA GLU A 50 7.45 17.78 20.10
C GLU A 50 8.25 17.37 18.86
N ALA A 51 7.85 16.32 18.17
CA ALA A 51 8.49 15.94 16.91
C ALA A 51 7.71 16.54 15.74
N VAL A 52 8.41 16.99 14.69
CA VAL A 52 7.76 17.48 13.48
C VAL A 52 7.80 16.44 12.37
N SER A 53 6.73 16.38 11.59
CA SER A 53 6.57 15.51 10.44
C SER A 53 6.17 16.37 9.24
N TYR A 54 7.08 16.54 8.28
CA TYR A 54 6.89 17.48 7.17
C TYR A 54 7.56 17.00 5.88
N VAL A 55 7.08 17.48 4.74
CA VAL A 55 7.71 17.19 3.45
C VAL A 55 9.03 17.96 3.36
N TRP A 56 10.17 17.30 3.17
CA TRP A 56 11.48 17.97 3.08
C TRP A 56 11.52 19.15 2.09
N GLY A 57 10.80 19.02 0.98
CA GLY A 57 10.67 20.04 -0.04
C GLY A 57 11.77 19.98 -1.09
N ASP A 58 11.86 21.06 -1.87
CA ASP A 58 12.89 21.21 -2.90
C ASP A 58 14.22 21.63 -2.26
N GLU A 59 15.25 20.79 -2.38
CA GLU A 59 16.56 21.05 -1.77
C GLU A 59 17.26 22.28 -2.35
N SER A 60 16.90 22.72 -3.57
CA SER A 60 17.43 23.94 -4.17
C SER A 60 16.86 25.21 -3.53
N LYS A 61 15.70 25.13 -2.86
CA LYS A 61 15.04 26.25 -2.21
C LYS A 61 15.45 26.33 -0.75
N LYS A 62 16.47 27.13 -0.47
CA LYS A 62 16.98 27.35 0.89
C LYS A 62 16.53 28.69 1.49
N LYS A 63 16.38 28.72 2.80
CA LYS A 63 16.18 29.92 3.63
C LYS A 63 17.17 29.90 4.78
N THR A 64 17.68 31.07 5.14
CA THR A 64 18.63 31.23 6.25
C THR A 64 17.91 31.33 7.58
N ILE A 65 18.45 30.65 8.59
CA ILE A 65 18.10 30.79 10.00
C ILE A 65 19.39 31.02 10.80
N GLN A 66 19.28 31.46 12.05
CA GLN A 66 20.42 31.49 12.97
C GLN A 66 20.32 30.31 13.93
N CYS A 67 21.27 29.38 13.87
CA CYS A 67 21.31 28.18 14.70
C CYS A 67 22.61 28.15 15.52
N ASN A 68 22.52 28.08 16.85
CA ASN A 68 23.69 28.21 17.74
C ASN A 68 24.51 29.48 17.47
N GLY A 69 23.82 30.58 17.10
CA GLY A 69 24.47 31.84 16.71
C GLY A 69 25.07 31.88 15.30
N ILE A 70 25.08 30.76 14.57
CA ILE A 70 25.66 30.62 13.23
C ILE A 70 24.56 30.66 12.16
N ASP A 71 24.78 31.39 11.07
CA ASP A 71 23.88 31.38 9.92
C ASP A 71 23.89 29.99 9.26
N HIS A 72 22.70 29.37 9.17
CA HIS A 72 22.52 28.04 8.62
C HIS A 72 21.39 28.03 7.59
N SER A 73 21.56 27.26 6.51
CA SER A 73 20.59 27.17 5.42
C SER A 73 19.74 25.91 5.57
N ILE A 74 18.42 26.10 5.69
CA ILE A 74 17.43 25.00 5.73
C ILE A 74 16.52 25.06 4.50
N THR A 75 15.78 23.98 4.22
CA THR A 75 14.80 24.01 3.13
C THR A 75 13.65 24.99 3.44
N GLU A 76 13.05 25.52 2.38
CA GLU A 76 11.87 26.39 2.50
C GLU A 76 10.72 25.72 3.26
N SER A 77 10.56 24.39 3.13
CA SER A 77 9.51 23.68 3.87
C SER A 77 9.75 23.66 5.38
N LEU A 78 10.97 23.33 5.84
CA LEU A 78 11.30 23.39 7.26
C LEU A 78 11.18 24.81 7.79
N HIS A 79 11.64 25.80 7.02
CA HIS A 79 11.53 27.21 7.43
C HIS A 79 10.07 27.64 7.61
N SER A 80 9.18 27.29 6.67
CA SER A 80 7.75 27.59 6.76
C SER A 80 7.09 26.88 7.94
N LEU A 81 7.39 25.60 8.15
CA LEU A 81 6.96 24.85 9.33
C LEU A 81 7.38 25.57 10.63
N LEU A 82 8.68 25.88 10.77
CA LEU A 82 9.21 26.53 11.98
C LEU A 82 8.53 27.88 12.23
N LYS A 83 8.28 28.67 11.18
CA LYS A 83 7.50 29.90 11.30
C LYS A 83 6.05 29.66 11.75
N THR A 84 5.39 28.64 11.21
CA THR A 84 4.01 28.28 11.59
C THR A 84 3.93 27.88 13.07
N VAL A 85 4.87 27.09 13.56
CA VAL A 85 4.83 26.52 14.92
C VAL A 85 5.49 27.41 15.98
N ARG A 86 6.22 28.46 15.59
CA ARG A 86 6.88 29.37 16.53
C ARG A 86 5.87 30.11 17.41
N TYR A 87 6.07 30.06 18.72
CA TYR A 87 5.30 30.89 19.65
C TYR A 87 5.81 32.33 19.68
N SER A 88 4.94 33.28 20.01
CA SER A 88 5.32 34.69 20.10
C SER A 88 6.12 35.03 21.36
N THR A 89 5.98 34.26 22.45
CA THR A 89 6.49 34.66 23.77
C THR A 89 7.32 33.61 24.52
N LYS A 90 7.30 32.35 24.10
CA LYS A 90 8.04 31.26 24.77
C LYS A 90 8.82 30.41 23.78
N HIS A 91 9.90 29.81 24.26
CA HIS A 91 10.65 28.82 23.48
C HIS A 91 9.78 27.58 23.20
N ARG A 92 10.07 26.90 22.10
CA ARG A 92 9.44 25.63 21.72
C ARG A 92 10.53 24.59 21.49
N LEU A 93 10.45 23.45 22.17
CA LEU A 93 11.43 22.38 22.06
C LEU A 93 10.94 21.35 21.05
N LEU A 94 11.65 21.24 19.93
CA LEU A 94 11.27 20.46 18.76
C LEU A 94 12.32 19.40 18.44
N TRP A 95 11.91 18.33 17.78
CA TRP A 95 12.81 17.45 17.04
C TRP A 95 12.44 17.51 15.56
N ALA A 96 13.40 17.92 14.73
CA ALA A 96 13.27 18.03 13.27
C ALA A 96 14.49 17.38 12.63
N ASP A 97 14.30 16.26 11.94
CA ASP A 97 15.35 15.42 11.35
C ASP A 97 16.43 16.19 10.59
N ALA A 98 16.06 17.17 9.75
CA ALA A 98 17.01 17.93 8.95
C ALA A 98 17.98 18.82 9.74
N LEU A 99 17.68 19.15 11.01
CA LEU A 99 18.56 19.90 11.92
C LEU A 99 19.04 19.07 13.12
N SER A 100 18.25 18.06 13.51
CA SER A 100 18.52 17.25 14.69
C SER A 100 19.56 16.16 14.38
N ILE A 101 19.62 15.74 13.12
CA ILE A 101 20.58 14.77 12.59
C ILE A 101 21.60 15.52 11.73
N ASN A 102 22.88 15.25 11.95
CA ASN A 102 23.94 15.71 11.07
C ASN A 102 23.87 14.98 9.73
N GLN A 103 23.16 15.58 8.77
CA GLN A 103 22.92 15.00 7.45
C GLN A 103 24.20 14.75 6.63
N ALA A 104 25.34 15.35 7.02
CA ALA A 104 26.64 15.12 6.40
C ALA A 104 27.41 13.92 6.99
N ASP A 105 26.99 13.39 8.14
CA ASP A 105 27.60 12.21 8.77
C ASP A 105 26.70 10.98 8.60
N ASN A 106 27.07 10.10 7.66
CA ASN A 106 26.33 8.87 7.39
C ASN A 106 26.30 7.92 8.59
N THR A 107 27.31 7.92 9.45
CA THR A 107 27.35 7.07 10.65
C THR A 107 26.32 7.54 11.65
N GLU A 108 26.26 8.85 11.89
CA GLU A 108 25.22 9.46 12.72
C GLU A 108 23.83 9.22 12.11
N LYS A 109 23.67 9.42 10.80
CA LYS A 109 22.41 9.20 10.10
C LYS A 109 21.91 7.75 10.27
N GLU A 110 22.76 6.76 10.04
CA GLU A 110 22.43 5.34 10.23
C GLU A 110 22.01 5.06 11.69
N HIS A 111 22.71 5.65 12.66
CA HIS A 111 22.39 5.50 14.08
C HIS A 111 21.07 6.18 14.48
N GLN A 112 20.80 7.37 13.96
CA GLN A 112 19.57 8.11 14.25
C GLN A 112 18.36 7.48 13.55
N VAL A 113 18.52 6.99 12.32
CA VAL A 113 17.46 6.24 11.59
C VAL A 113 17.01 5.01 12.39
N LYS A 114 17.95 4.27 13.02
CA LYS A 114 17.62 3.14 13.91
C LYS A 114 16.79 3.55 15.12
N GLN A 115 16.89 4.80 15.56
CA GLN A 115 16.18 5.32 16.73
C GLN A 115 14.91 6.11 16.39
N MET A 116 14.67 6.45 15.11
CA MET A 116 13.56 7.33 14.71
C MET A 116 12.21 6.87 15.25
N GLY A 117 11.93 5.56 15.23
CA GLY A 117 10.67 5.04 15.77
C GLY A 117 10.47 5.40 17.25
N GLU A 118 11.52 5.22 18.06
CA GLU A 118 11.50 5.58 19.48
C GLU A 118 11.49 7.10 19.70
N ILE A 119 12.05 7.90 18.80
CA ILE A 119 11.97 9.36 18.88
C ILE A 119 10.51 9.81 18.72
N TYR A 120 9.84 9.42 17.65
CA TYR A 120 8.44 9.78 17.43
C TYR A 120 7.50 9.23 18.50
N LYS A 121 7.77 8.02 19.00
CA LYS A 121 7.02 7.41 20.09
C LYS A 121 7.18 8.14 21.43
N ASN A 122 8.37 8.64 21.73
CA ASN A 122 8.67 9.32 23.00
C ASN A 122 8.38 10.83 22.97
N ALA A 123 8.04 11.38 21.80
CA ALA A 123 7.60 12.77 21.69
C ALA A 123 6.26 12.99 22.40
N LYS A 124 6.11 14.18 23.00
CA LYS A 124 4.86 14.63 23.65
C LYS A 124 3.70 14.67 22.67
N THR A 125 3.96 15.19 21.47
CA THR A 125 3.03 15.22 20.34
C THR A 125 3.84 15.26 19.05
N VAL A 126 3.26 14.75 17.97
CA VAL A 126 3.80 14.86 16.62
C VAL A 126 3.00 15.91 15.85
N LEU A 127 3.69 16.92 15.35
CA LEU A 127 3.14 17.99 14.53
C LEU A 127 3.27 17.61 13.05
N VAL A 128 2.17 17.16 12.45
CA VAL A 128 2.06 16.82 11.04
C VAL A 128 1.82 18.08 10.23
N TYR A 129 2.86 18.60 9.59
CA TYR A 129 2.75 19.78 8.73
C TYR A 129 2.52 19.36 7.27
N LEU A 130 1.29 19.59 6.84
CA LEU A 130 0.77 19.24 5.52
C LEU A 130 1.23 20.21 4.41
N GLY A 131 1.76 21.38 4.80
CA GLY A 131 2.25 22.43 3.91
C GLY A 131 1.49 23.76 4.07
N PRO A 132 1.76 24.75 3.21
CA PRO A 132 1.02 26.01 3.18
C PRO A 132 -0.42 25.81 2.70
N ASP A 133 -1.32 26.69 3.13
CA ASP A 133 -2.72 26.76 2.67
C ASP A 133 -2.89 27.87 1.63
N ASP A 134 -2.21 27.74 0.50
CA ASP A 134 -2.17 28.79 -0.55
C ASP A 134 -3.55 29.12 -1.12
N GLN A 135 -4.50 28.19 -1.03
CA GLN A 135 -5.86 28.34 -1.54
C GLN A 135 -6.87 28.77 -0.46
N ASN A 136 -6.44 28.92 0.79
CA ASN A 136 -7.29 29.24 1.95
C ASN A 136 -8.48 28.27 2.10
N VAL A 137 -8.22 26.97 1.94
CA VAL A 137 -9.26 25.92 2.00
C VAL A 137 -9.17 25.05 3.26
N ALA A 138 -8.12 25.19 4.07
CA ALA A 138 -7.86 24.29 5.19
C ALA A 138 -8.97 24.34 6.25
N ARG A 139 -9.43 25.54 6.63
CA ARG A 139 -10.52 25.70 7.62
C ARG A 139 -11.81 25.07 7.15
N ASP A 140 -12.25 25.42 5.94
CA ASP A 140 -13.43 24.84 5.30
C ASP A 140 -13.36 23.30 5.22
N CYS A 141 -12.17 22.75 4.94
CA CYS A 141 -11.91 21.32 4.91
C CYS A 141 -12.04 20.68 6.30
N PHE A 142 -11.37 21.23 7.32
CA PHE A 142 -11.35 20.64 8.66
C PHE A 142 -12.70 20.78 9.38
N ASP A 143 -13.44 21.87 9.14
CA ASP A 143 -14.81 22.03 9.62
C ASP A 143 -15.72 20.96 9.00
N LEU A 144 -15.62 20.73 7.68
CA LEU A 144 -16.36 19.67 6.99
C LEU A 144 -16.07 18.28 7.57
N ILE A 145 -14.78 17.95 7.76
CA ILE A 145 -14.36 16.66 8.33
C ILE A 145 -14.98 16.48 9.73
N THR A 146 -14.91 17.51 10.56
CA THR A 146 -15.42 17.47 11.94
C THR A 146 -16.94 17.28 11.97
N ASP A 147 -17.68 18.06 11.17
CA ASP A 147 -19.13 17.93 11.03
C ASP A 147 -19.53 16.54 10.52
N PHE A 148 -18.79 16.02 9.53
CA PHE A 148 -19.03 14.71 8.94
C PHE A 148 -18.82 13.58 9.94
N ASN A 149 -17.69 13.58 10.66
CA ASN A 149 -17.38 12.56 11.66
C ASN A 149 -18.41 12.58 12.78
N THR A 150 -18.72 13.76 13.34
CA THR A 150 -19.71 13.90 14.42
C THR A 150 -21.04 13.21 14.06
N VAL A 151 -21.57 13.48 12.87
CA VAL A 151 -22.85 12.88 12.42
C VAL A 151 -22.78 11.36 12.29
N LEU A 152 -21.68 10.81 11.78
CA LEU A 152 -21.55 9.36 11.58
C LEU A 152 -21.20 8.62 12.86
N ASP A 153 -20.42 9.25 13.73
CA ASP A 153 -20.00 8.70 15.02
C ASP A 153 -21.19 8.62 15.98
N ASP A 154 -22.05 9.65 16.02
CA ASP A 154 -23.32 9.61 16.76
C ASP A 154 -24.18 8.43 16.28
N LYS A 155 -24.32 8.26 14.96
CA LYS A 155 -25.06 7.13 14.37
C LYS A 155 -24.42 5.78 14.62
N LEU A 156 -23.09 5.73 14.70
CA LEU A 156 -22.36 4.51 15.04
C LEU A 156 -22.72 4.08 16.47
N GLN A 157 -22.80 5.03 17.40
CA GLN A 157 -23.23 4.78 18.77
C GLN A 157 -24.70 4.32 18.83
N GLU A 158 -25.60 4.99 18.11
CA GLU A 158 -27.02 4.57 17.98
C GLU A 158 -27.18 3.14 17.42
N CYS A 159 -26.19 2.68 16.63
CA CYS A 159 -26.17 1.36 16.02
C CYS A 159 -25.39 0.32 16.83
N ASP A 160 -25.11 0.56 18.11
CA ASP A 160 -24.31 -0.30 19.00
C ASP A 160 -22.92 -0.62 18.42
N GLY A 161 -22.32 0.37 17.74
CA GLY A 161 -21.04 0.20 17.06
C GLY A 161 -21.09 -0.64 15.78
N ASN A 162 -22.26 -1.03 15.27
CA ASN A 162 -22.38 -1.82 14.05
C ASN A 162 -22.34 -0.93 12.80
N ILE A 163 -21.14 -0.83 12.19
CA ILE A 163 -20.87 -0.04 10.98
C ILE A 163 -21.86 -0.38 9.85
N ALA A 164 -22.24 -1.64 9.67
CA ALA A 164 -23.13 -2.05 8.58
C ALA A 164 -24.55 -1.47 8.72
N ARG A 165 -25.02 -1.24 9.95
CA ARG A 165 -26.36 -0.67 10.24
C ARG A 165 -26.42 0.84 10.08
N VAL A 166 -25.28 1.54 10.14
CA VAL A 166 -25.21 3.00 10.00
C VAL A 166 -25.73 3.42 8.62
N LYS A 167 -26.80 4.21 8.58
CA LYS A 167 -27.35 4.81 7.35
C LYS A 167 -26.93 6.27 7.26
N PHE A 168 -26.30 6.63 6.16
CA PHE A 168 -25.99 8.03 5.90
C PHE A 168 -27.09 8.67 5.06
N GLU A 169 -27.88 9.52 5.72
CA GLU A 169 -28.70 10.52 5.06
C GLU A 169 -27.96 11.85 5.28
N PRO A 170 -27.36 12.43 4.22
CA PRO A 170 -26.59 13.66 4.37
C PRO A 170 -27.52 14.78 4.86
N PRO A 171 -27.20 15.45 5.98
CA PRO A 171 -27.85 16.69 6.36
C PRO A 171 -27.88 17.66 5.17
N ASN A 172 -28.96 18.42 4.99
CA ASN A 172 -29.09 19.37 3.87
C ASN A 172 -27.88 20.34 3.74
N LYS A 173 -27.18 20.63 4.84
CA LYS A 173 -25.95 21.43 4.86
C LYS A 173 -24.74 20.76 4.19
N LEU A 174 -24.60 19.43 4.26
CA LEU A 174 -23.45 18.67 3.72
C LEU A 174 -23.62 18.31 2.24
N LYS A 175 -24.86 18.31 1.74
CA LYS A 175 -25.23 17.77 0.42
C LYS A 175 -24.84 18.68 -0.77
N ASN A 176 -24.72 19.99 -0.55
CA ASN A 176 -24.60 20.99 -1.63
C ASN A 176 -23.29 21.77 -1.66
N ASP A 177 -22.37 21.55 -0.70
CA ASP A 177 -21.11 22.31 -0.63
C ASP A 177 -19.98 21.60 -1.37
N THR A 178 -20.09 21.59 -2.70
CA THR A 178 -19.09 20.98 -3.61
C THR A 178 -17.68 21.53 -3.36
N LYS A 179 -17.57 22.80 -2.94
CA LYS A 179 -16.27 23.44 -2.67
C LYS A 179 -15.59 22.81 -1.46
N LYS A 180 -16.32 22.56 -0.36
CA LYS A 180 -15.78 21.86 0.81
C LYS A 180 -15.41 20.41 0.51
N TRP A 181 -16.22 19.68 -0.26
CA TRP A 181 -15.83 18.32 -0.65
C TRP A 181 -14.58 18.29 -1.54
N GLN A 182 -14.43 19.29 -2.41
CA GLN A 182 -13.23 19.43 -3.23
C GLN A 182 -11.97 19.72 -2.38
N SER A 183 -12.09 20.41 -1.24
CA SER A 183 -10.94 20.63 -0.35
C SER A 183 -10.48 19.34 0.34
N VAL A 184 -11.39 18.38 0.62
CA VAL A 184 -11.02 17.02 1.09
C VAL A 184 -10.26 16.25 0.01
N VAL A 185 -10.66 16.38 -1.26
CA VAL A 185 -9.89 15.81 -2.38
C VAL A 185 -8.49 16.43 -2.44
N SER A 186 -8.37 17.75 -2.31
CA SER A 186 -7.08 18.45 -2.26
C SER A 186 -6.22 17.99 -1.09
N LEU A 187 -6.81 17.84 0.10
CA LEU A 187 -6.14 17.32 1.31
C LEU A 187 -5.53 15.94 1.04
N SER A 188 -6.30 15.00 0.48
CA SER A 188 -5.82 13.63 0.21
C SER A 188 -4.67 13.55 -0.79
N LYS A 189 -4.47 14.61 -1.59
CA LYS A 189 -3.42 14.71 -2.62
C LYS A 189 -2.18 15.49 -2.17
N LEU A 190 -2.14 15.98 -0.92
CA LEU A 190 -0.97 16.68 -0.42
C LEU A 190 0.22 15.73 -0.35
N LYS A 191 1.42 16.24 -0.69
CA LYS A 191 2.66 15.45 -0.78
C LYS A 191 3.03 14.72 0.51
N TRP A 192 2.57 15.21 1.67
CA TRP A 192 2.79 14.54 2.95
C TRP A 192 2.19 13.13 2.94
N PHE A 193 0.99 12.97 2.39
CA PHE A 193 0.30 11.69 2.18
C PHE A 193 0.95 10.84 1.06
N GLU A 194 2.09 11.20 0.53
CA GLU A 194 2.84 10.32 -0.37
C GLU A 194 4.07 9.74 0.30
N ARG A 195 4.52 10.27 1.43
CA ARG A 195 5.79 9.88 2.04
C ARG A 195 5.66 8.52 2.73
N LEU A 196 6.73 7.73 2.69
CA LEU A 196 6.79 6.45 3.38
C LEU A 196 7.09 6.63 4.88
N TRP A 197 8.04 7.50 5.22
CA TRP A 197 8.49 7.72 6.60
C TRP A 197 7.36 8.13 7.54
N VAL A 198 6.38 8.90 7.05
CA VAL A 198 5.23 9.37 7.84
C VAL A 198 4.39 8.24 8.45
N VAL A 199 4.49 7.01 7.93
CA VAL A 199 3.87 5.82 8.52
C VAL A 199 4.38 5.60 9.94
N GLN A 200 5.69 5.73 10.17
CA GLN A 200 6.27 5.68 11.50
C GLN A 200 6.07 6.99 12.25
N GLU A 201 6.27 8.14 11.58
CA GLU A 201 6.22 9.46 12.24
C GLU A 201 4.86 9.71 12.92
N ALA A 202 3.76 9.51 12.18
CA ALA A 202 2.41 9.68 12.72
C ALA A 202 1.89 8.42 13.43
N GLY A 203 2.30 7.23 12.99
CA GLY A 203 1.79 5.97 13.55
C GLY A 203 2.34 5.63 14.92
N LEU A 204 3.59 6.01 15.19
CA LEU A 204 4.20 5.80 16.49
C LEU A 204 3.83 6.87 17.52
N ALA A 205 3.17 7.95 17.09
CA ALA A 205 2.83 9.08 17.93
C ALA A 205 1.80 8.74 19.01
N LYS A 206 2.05 9.23 20.24
CA LYS A 206 1.07 9.23 21.34
C LYS A 206 -0.08 10.19 21.05
N ASP A 207 0.26 11.40 20.64
CA ASP A 207 -0.63 12.48 20.22
C ASP A 207 -0.18 13.02 18.86
N CYS A 208 -1.12 13.38 17.99
CA CYS A 208 -0.80 13.80 16.63
C CYS A 208 -1.74 14.92 16.15
N THR A 209 -1.15 16.08 15.88
CA THR A 209 -1.87 17.28 15.41
C THR A 209 -1.49 17.59 13.96
N ALA A 210 -2.49 17.76 13.10
CA ALA A 210 -2.30 18.12 11.70
C ALA A 210 -2.38 19.64 11.52
N LEU A 211 -1.44 20.20 10.74
CA LEU A 211 -1.32 21.61 10.43
C LEU A 211 -1.35 21.80 8.92
N TRP A 212 -2.33 22.54 8.42
CA TRP A 212 -2.38 23.00 7.02
C TRP A 212 -2.42 24.52 7.00
N GLY A 213 -1.30 25.13 6.61
CA GLY A 213 -1.05 26.54 6.86
C GLY A 213 -0.99 26.81 8.36
N ARG A 214 -1.87 27.69 8.86
CA ARG A 214 -2.05 28.00 10.29
C ARG A 214 -3.29 27.34 10.91
N THR A 215 -4.04 26.58 10.12
CA THR A 215 -5.22 25.87 10.60
C THR A 215 -4.79 24.51 11.13
N GLU A 216 -5.29 24.14 12.30
CA GLU A 216 -4.98 22.88 12.96
C GLU A 216 -6.21 22.00 13.14
N THR A 217 -6.01 20.69 13.18
CA THR A 217 -7.01 19.71 13.60
C THR A 217 -6.32 18.49 14.21
N LEU A 218 -7.06 17.69 14.99
CA LEU A 218 -6.57 16.38 15.39
C LEU A 218 -6.35 15.53 14.14
N PHE A 219 -5.18 14.90 14.03
CA PHE A 219 -4.92 14.03 12.88
C PHE A 219 -5.92 12.86 12.81
N ALA A 220 -6.43 12.43 13.98
CA ALA A 220 -7.53 11.48 14.11
C ALA A 220 -8.74 11.83 13.22
N ASN A 221 -9.14 13.10 13.14
CA ASN A 221 -10.30 13.52 12.36
C ASN A 221 -10.15 13.19 10.87
N ILE A 222 -8.96 13.40 10.31
CA ILE A 222 -8.68 13.12 8.89
C ILE A 222 -8.81 11.62 8.63
N ILE A 223 -8.22 10.80 9.51
CA ILE A 223 -8.22 9.35 9.34
C ILE A 223 -9.61 8.76 9.58
N GLU A 224 -10.36 9.24 10.57
CA GLU A 224 -11.74 8.85 10.85
C GLU A 224 -12.64 9.01 9.61
N MET A 225 -12.56 10.17 8.95
CA MET A 225 -13.32 10.41 7.73
C MET A 225 -12.90 9.43 6.62
N PHE A 226 -11.60 9.21 6.42
CA PHE A 226 -11.13 8.28 5.40
C PHE A 226 -11.58 6.83 5.69
N LEU A 227 -11.60 6.42 6.95
CA LEU A 227 -12.15 5.11 7.37
C LEU A 227 -13.64 5.00 7.06
N TRP A 228 -14.41 6.05 7.34
CA TRP A 228 -15.82 6.11 6.99
C TRP A 228 -16.04 5.99 5.49
N LEU A 229 -15.26 6.71 4.67
CA LEU A 229 -15.34 6.64 3.21
C LEU A 229 -14.95 5.25 2.65
N ILE A 230 -14.04 4.52 3.31
CA ILE A 230 -13.77 3.11 2.99
C ILE A 230 -14.96 2.21 3.35
N CYS A 231 -15.53 2.40 4.54
CA CYS A 231 -16.62 1.57 5.06
C CYS A 231 -17.96 1.82 4.35
N LYS A 232 -18.14 3.04 3.82
CA LYS A 232 -19.35 3.53 3.15
C LYS A 232 -18.98 4.11 1.77
N PRO A 233 -18.58 3.25 0.80
CA PRO A 233 -18.09 3.69 -0.50
C PRO A 233 -19.12 4.50 -1.30
N ASP A 234 -20.41 4.32 -1.02
CA ASP A 234 -21.50 5.12 -1.59
C ASP A 234 -21.40 6.61 -1.26
N ILE A 235 -20.88 6.96 -0.07
CA ILE A 235 -20.61 8.35 0.32
C ILE A 235 -19.46 8.91 -0.51
N SER A 236 -18.35 8.15 -0.60
CA SER A 236 -17.19 8.55 -1.40
C SER A 236 -17.57 8.76 -2.86
N GLU A 237 -18.33 7.84 -3.45
CA GLU A 237 -18.77 7.92 -4.84
C GLU A 237 -19.69 9.12 -5.10
N LEU A 238 -20.56 9.46 -4.15
CA LEU A 238 -21.53 10.54 -4.31
C LEU A 238 -20.89 11.93 -4.18
N PHE A 239 -19.96 12.10 -3.25
CA PHE A 239 -19.45 13.42 -2.88
C PHE A 239 -18.00 13.68 -3.30
N CYS A 240 -17.15 12.66 -3.30
CA CYS A 240 -15.72 12.83 -3.43
C CYS A 240 -15.01 11.58 -4.02
N PRO A 241 -15.39 11.12 -5.24
CA PRO A 241 -14.89 9.88 -5.80
C PRO A 241 -13.37 9.92 -6.12
N GLN A 242 -12.76 11.11 -6.11
CA GLN A 242 -11.33 11.30 -6.37
C GLN A 242 -10.46 11.36 -5.11
N VAL A 243 -11.04 11.14 -3.92
CA VAL A 243 -10.25 11.09 -2.67
C VAL A 243 -9.34 9.88 -2.70
N ASP A 244 -8.05 10.10 -2.42
CA ASP A 244 -7.09 9.01 -2.24
C ASP A 244 -7.24 8.43 -0.83
N LEU A 245 -7.86 7.25 -0.73
CA LEU A 245 -8.14 6.56 0.53
C LEU A 245 -7.04 5.57 0.94
N LYS A 246 -5.88 5.54 0.26
CA LYS A 246 -4.79 4.60 0.60
C LYS A 246 -4.35 4.73 2.06
N TRP A 247 -4.44 5.93 2.64
CA TRP A 247 -4.09 6.16 4.03
C TRP A 247 -4.99 5.43 5.00
N ALA A 248 -6.31 5.42 4.78
CA ALA A 248 -7.17 4.65 5.67
C ALA A 248 -6.79 3.16 5.68
N ASP A 249 -6.38 2.57 4.54
CA ASP A 249 -5.86 1.19 4.52
C ASP A 249 -4.52 1.04 5.27
N ILE A 250 -3.57 1.98 5.08
CA ILE A 250 -2.31 2.02 5.83
C ILE A 250 -2.56 2.08 7.35
N PHE A 251 -3.46 2.96 7.79
CA PHE A 251 -3.82 3.10 9.20
C PHE A 251 -4.55 1.86 9.73
N LEU A 252 -5.42 1.25 8.94
CA LEU A 252 -6.12 0.01 9.31
C LEU A 252 -5.20 -1.18 9.50
N ARG A 253 -4.17 -1.30 8.65
CA ARG A 253 -3.39 -2.54 8.51
C ARG A 253 -1.97 -2.44 9.02
N VAL A 254 -1.26 -1.36 8.68
CA VAL A 254 0.16 -1.23 9.05
C VAL A 254 0.28 -0.71 10.46
N GLN A 255 -0.50 0.30 10.83
CA GLN A 255 -0.29 0.95 12.11
C GLN A 255 -0.74 0.13 13.32
N CYS A 256 -1.68 -0.81 13.17
CA CYS A 256 -1.99 -1.73 14.28
C CYS A 256 -0.80 -2.65 14.60
N THR A 257 0.13 -2.86 13.67
CA THR A 257 1.35 -3.66 13.89
C THR A 257 2.44 -2.93 14.68
N LEU A 258 2.31 -1.62 14.86
CA LEU A 258 3.28 -0.82 15.60
C LEU A 258 3.23 -1.11 17.11
N GLY A 259 2.18 -1.78 17.60
CA GLY A 259 2.11 -2.25 18.99
C GLY A 259 1.99 -1.13 20.03
N ASN A 260 1.56 0.06 19.61
CA ASN A 260 1.42 1.20 20.50
C ASN A 260 0.14 1.12 21.33
N THR A 261 0.31 1.03 22.65
CA THR A 261 -0.80 1.06 23.61
C THR A 261 -1.33 2.47 23.86
N ILE A 262 -0.46 3.49 23.77
CA ILE A 262 -0.81 4.91 23.88
C ILE A 262 -0.74 5.52 22.48
N THR A 263 -1.88 5.88 21.93
CA THR A 263 -1.99 6.39 20.55
C THR A 263 -3.22 7.28 20.37
N TRP A 264 -3.07 8.30 19.53
CA TRP A 264 -4.16 9.19 19.10
C TRP A 264 -5.30 8.43 18.40
N ARG A 265 -5.04 7.20 17.92
CA ARG A 265 -6.06 6.35 17.27
C ARG A 265 -7.21 5.95 18.20
N ASN A 266 -7.03 6.06 19.52
CA ASN A 266 -8.07 5.76 20.48
C ASN A 266 -9.03 6.95 20.75
N VAL A 267 -8.77 8.12 20.13
CA VAL A 267 -9.51 9.36 20.42
C VAL A 267 -10.91 9.38 19.79
N LEU A 268 -11.07 8.85 18.57
CA LEU A 268 -12.34 8.85 17.83
C LEU A 268 -12.97 7.45 17.71
N PRO A 269 -14.31 7.33 17.65
CA PRO A 269 -15.00 6.06 17.82
C PRO A 269 -14.66 4.98 16.79
N LEU A 270 -14.63 5.29 15.49
CA LEU A 270 -14.33 4.32 14.43
C LEU A 270 -12.84 3.96 14.42
N CYS A 271 -11.94 4.93 14.56
CA CYS A 271 -10.50 4.71 14.73
C CYS A 271 -10.24 3.77 15.92
N SER A 272 -10.84 4.05 17.07
CA SER A 272 -10.72 3.25 18.30
C SER A 272 -11.28 1.84 18.09
N LYS A 273 -12.45 1.72 17.44
CA LYS A 273 -13.04 0.43 17.11
C LYS A 273 -12.12 -0.42 16.23
N PHE A 274 -11.52 0.14 15.19
CA PHE A 274 -10.58 -0.61 14.34
C PHE A 274 -9.25 -0.90 15.03
N ASN A 275 -8.80 -0.03 15.93
CA ASN A 275 -7.62 -0.28 16.75
C ASN A 275 -7.84 -1.48 17.69
N ASN A 276 -9.01 -1.54 18.34
CA ASN A 276 -9.37 -2.60 19.28
C ASN A 276 -9.92 -3.87 18.61
N PHE A 277 -10.44 -3.79 17.38
CA PHE A 277 -10.99 -4.95 16.67
C PHE A 277 -10.02 -6.13 16.59
N TYR A 278 -8.74 -5.85 16.37
CA TYR A 278 -7.69 -6.87 16.36
C TYR A 278 -7.35 -7.38 17.77
N ALA A 279 -7.48 -6.54 18.80
CA ALA A 279 -7.23 -6.91 20.18
C ALA A 279 -8.37 -7.77 20.78
N ASP A 280 -9.63 -7.40 20.54
CA ASP A 280 -10.82 -7.99 21.17
C ASP A 280 -11.22 -9.35 20.60
N GLN A 281 -10.90 -9.62 19.32
CA GLN A 281 -11.30 -10.88 18.67
C GLN A 281 -10.35 -12.04 19.00
N GLY A 282 -9.20 -11.81 19.66
CA GLY A 282 -8.16 -12.82 19.83
C GLY A 282 -7.67 -13.42 18.49
N LEU A 283 -8.02 -12.78 17.37
CA LEU A 283 -7.51 -13.09 16.06
C LEU A 283 -6.06 -12.63 16.11
N GLU A 284 -5.11 -13.56 16.09
CA GLU A 284 -3.75 -13.24 15.67
C GLU A 284 -3.89 -12.35 14.44
N SER A 285 -3.38 -11.12 14.55
CA SER A 285 -3.29 -10.21 13.41
C SER A 285 -2.69 -11.03 12.27
N SER A 286 -3.48 -11.38 11.26
CA SER A 286 -2.98 -12.04 10.05
C SER A 286 -2.06 -11.13 9.24
N THR A 287 -1.85 -9.90 9.72
CA THR A 287 -0.87 -8.96 9.20
C THR A 287 0.51 -9.38 9.66
N TYR A 288 1.37 -9.69 8.70
CA TYR A 288 2.78 -9.95 8.92
C TYR A 288 3.65 -8.80 8.37
N PHE A 289 4.96 -8.85 8.62
CA PHE A 289 5.88 -7.81 8.12
C PHE A 289 5.83 -7.71 6.59
N ILE A 290 5.62 -8.82 5.89
CA ILE A 290 5.44 -8.79 4.43
C ILE A 290 4.25 -7.95 3.98
N ASP A 291 3.16 -7.89 4.76
CA ASP A 291 2.03 -7.01 4.48
C ASP A 291 2.37 -5.54 4.71
N VAL A 292 3.20 -5.24 5.71
CA VAL A 292 3.72 -3.90 5.98
C VAL A 292 4.59 -3.43 4.80
N LEU A 293 5.54 -4.27 4.36
CA LEU A 293 6.37 -4.00 3.18
C LEU A 293 5.51 -3.79 1.93
N ARG A 294 4.53 -4.67 1.68
CA ARG A 294 3.60 -4.56 0.57
C ARG A 294 2.86 -3.22 0.58
N THR A 295 2.37 -2.79 1.74
CA THR A 295 1.65 -1.53 1.86
C THR A 295 2.58 -0.34 1.65
N GLY A 296 3.82 -0.39 2.15
CA GLY A 296 4.83 0.65 1.91
C GLY A 296 5.13 0.93 0.44
N ARG A 297 5.01 -0.08 -0.44
CA ARG A 297 5.19 0.10 -1.90
C ARG A 297 4.25 1.12 -2.54
N THR A 298 3.14 1.49 -1.89
CA THR A 298 2.21 2.50 -2.43
C THR A 298 2.63 3.93 -2.08
N LEU A 299 3.68 4.08 -1.27
CA LEU A 299 4.24 5.34 -0.81
C LEU A 299 5.55 5.65 -1.56
N LYS A 300 6.11 6.82 -1.29
CA LYS A 300 7.29 7.37 -1.94
C LYS A 300 8.40 7.57 -0.91
N ALA A 301 9.60 7.19 -1.30
CA ALA A 301 10.83 7.53 -0.60
C ALA A 301 11.90 7.94 -1.63
N THR A 302 12.76 8.89 -1.26
CA THR A 302 13.85 9.36 -2.14
C THR A 302 14.94 8.30 -2.27
N ASN A 303 15.30 7.66 -1.16
CA ASN A 303 16.24 6.55 -1.16
C ASN A 303 15.48 5.22 -1.34
N PRO A 304 15.82 4.38 -2.34
CA PRO A 304 15.19 3.07 -2.54
C PRO A 304 15.24 2.14 -1.32
N GLN A 305 16.27 2.23 -0.48
CA GLN A 305 16.41 1.36 0.71
C GLN A 305 15.39 1.70 1.80
N ASP A 306 14.88 2.93 1.81
CA ASP A 306 13.89 3.39 2.80
C ASP A 306 12.53 2.68 2.61
N PHE A 307 12.27 2.07 1.45
CA PHE A 307 11.12 1.19 1.26
C PHE A 307 11.10 -0.02 2.19
N VAL A 308 12.25 -0.33 2.81
CA VAL A 308 12.38 -1.30 3.90
C VAL A 308 12.73 -0.60 5.20
N TYR A 309 13.78 0.23 5.23
CA TYR A 309 14.27 0.85 6.47
C TYR A 309 13.23 1.75 7.13
N GLY A 310 12.44 2.47 6.34
CA GLY A 310 11.34 3.30 6.80
C GLY A 310 10.15 2.53 7.35
N LEU A 311 10.21 1.20 7.43
CA LEU A 311 9.19 0.34 8.05
C LEU A 311 9.72 -0.52 9.21
N LEU A 312 11.01 -0.43 9.53
CA LEU A 312 11.64 -1.20 10.61
C LEU A 312 11.18 -0.83 12.02
N GLY A 313 10.46 0.28 12.19
CA GLY A 313 9.79 0.63 13.46
C GLY A 313 8.60 -0.25 13.80
N SER A 314 8.17 -1.15 12.90
CA SER A 314 7.15 -2.16 13.19
C SER A 314 7.71 -3.26 14.07
N SER A 315 6.95 -3.68 15.08
CA SER A 315 7.29 -4.83 15.91
C SER A 315 7.45 -6.13 15.09
N LEU A 316 6.76 -6.22 13.94
CA LEU A 316 6.85 -7.34 13.01
C LEU A 316 8.19 -7.38 12.25
N ALA A 317 8.94 -6.29 12.23
CA ALA A 317 10.27 -6.24 11.64
C ALA A 317 11.35 -6.90 12.53
N VAL A 318 10.99 -7.34 13.74
CA VAL A 318 11.90 -7.95 14.73
C VAL A 318 11.73 -9.46 14.68
N MET A 319 12.83 -10.19 14.53
CA MET A 319 12.86 -11.66 14.57
C MET A 319 12.81 -12.17 16.01
N ASP A 320 12.53 -13.47 16.21
CA ASP A 320 12.42 -14.12 17.53
C ASP A 320 13.64 -13.91 18.46
N ASN A 321 14.82 -13.66 17.88
CA ASN A 321 16.05 -13.37 18.63
C ASN A 321 16.19 -11.89 19.07
N GLY A 322 15.15 -11.08 18.88
CA GLY A 322 15.12 -9.66 19.22
C GLY A 322 15.88 -8.74 18.24
N ARG A 323 16.46 -9.28 17.15
CA ARG A 323 17.16 -8.48 16.14
C ARG A 323 16.22 -8.09 15.00
N LEU A 324 16.45 -6.91 14.43
CA LEU A 324 15.76 -6.48 13.21
C LEU A 324 16.04 -7.46 12.05
N ILE A 325 15.03 -7.63 11.19
CA ILE A 325 15.09 -8.42 9.96
C ILE A 325 16.12 -7.89 8.97
N VAL A 326 16.56 -6.65 9.08
CA VAL A 326 17.75 -6.11 8.41
C VAL A 326 18.25 -4.89 9.15
N GLN A 327 19.56 -4.65 9.12
CA GLN A 327 20.17 -3.46 9.71
C GLN A 327 20.28 -2.34 8.67
N PRO A 328 19.89 -1.10 9.01
CA PRO A 328 20.11 0.04 8.14
C PRO A 328 21.58 0.26 7.80
N HIS A 329 21.90 0.15 6.52
CA HIS A 329 23.21 0.45 5.94
C HIS A 329 23.02 1.10 4.57
N TYR A 330 23.59 2.29 4.36
CA TYR A 330 23.41 3.07 3.13
C TYR A 330 24.63 3.05 2.19
N ARG A 331 25.68 2.31 2.52
CA ARG A 331 26.94 2.26 1.76
C ARG A 331 27.03 1.00 0.89
N GLY A 332 27.63 1.13 -0.29
CA GLY A 332 27.92 0.02 -1.22
C GLY A 332 27.09 0.07 -2.50
N VAL A 333 27.72 -0.32 -3.62
CA VAL A 333 27.12 -0.27 -4.98
C VAL A 333 25.94 -1.25 -5.11
N ASP A 334 26.05 -2.43 -4.50
CA ASP A 334 25.01 -3.47 -4.52
C ASP A 334 24.12 -3.49 -3.26
N SER A 335 24.25 -2.49 -2.39
CA SER A 335 23.64 -2.46 -1.05
C SER A 335 22.11 -2.62 -1.06
N LEU A 336 21.42 -2.12 -2.09
CA LEU A 336 19.97 -2.29 -2.25
C LEU A 336 19.59 -3.74 -2.58
N LYS A 337 20.32 -4.38 -3.49
CA LYS A 337 20.07 -5.77 -3.93
C LYS A 337 20.38 -6.75 -2.82
N GLU A 338 21.51 -6.57 -2.16
CA GLU A 338 21.94 -7.38 -1.02
C GLU A 338 20.93 -7.27 0.13
N MET A 339 20.52 -6.03 0.47
CA MET A 339 19.47 -5.80 1.48
C MET A 339 18.16 -6.50 1.10
N CYS A 340 17.72 -6.38 -0.15
CA CYS A 340 16.48 -7.03 -0.58
C CYS A 340 16.57 -8.56 -0.50
N LEU A 341 17.70 -9.14 -0.93
CA LEU A 341 17.95 -10.57 -0.85
C LEU A 341 18.03 -11.06 0.61
N GLU A 342 18.66 -10.30 1.51
CA GLU A 342 18.76 -10.62 2.93
C GLU A 342 17.38 -10.66 3.59
N VAL A 343 16.55 -9.63 3.35
CA VAL A 343 15.17 -9.56 3.87
C VAL A 343 14.33 -10.69 3.29
N ALA A 344 14.36 -10.89 1.98
CA ALA A 344 13.62 -11.97 1.32
C ALA A 344 14.04 -13.35 1.86
N SER A 345 15.34 -13.57 2.05
CA SER A 345 15.86 -14.81 2.63
C SER A 345 15.37 -15.01 4.06
N ARG A 346 15.39 -13.99 4.91
CA ARG A 346 14.87 -14.09 6.29
C ARG A 346 13.37 -14.36 6.33
N LEU A 347 12.58 -13.72 5.46
CA LEU A 347 11.15 -13.99 5.33
C LEU A 347 10.85 -15.45 4.90
N LEU A 348 11.73 -16.08 4.11
CA LEU A 348 11.59 -17.50 3.76
C LEU A 348 11.85 -18.46 4.92
N HIS A 349 12.59 -18.03 5.95
CA HIS A 349 12.85 -18.85 7.13
C HIS A 349 11.70 -18.77 8.15
N ASP A 350 10.82 -17.78 8.04
CA ASP A 350 9.61 -17.66 8.85
C ASP A 350 8.47 -18.47 8.20
N PRO A 351 8.03 -19.60 8.79
CA PRO A 351 7.00 -20.46 8.21
C PRO A 351 5.63 -19.77 8.07
N LEU A 352 5.37 -18.70 8.82
CA LEU A 352 4.11 -17.95 8.75
C LEU A 352 4.08 -17.00 7.53
N GLN A 353 5.24 -16.50 7.11
CA GLN A 353 5.37 -15.50 6.05
C GLN A 353 5.88 -16.07 4.73
N ALA A 354 6.70 -17.12 4.77
CA ALA A 354 7.34 -17.73 3.61
C ALA A 354 6.38 -18.06 2.45
N PRO A 355 5.16 -18.61 2.69
CA PRO A 355 4.21 -18.90 1.61
C PRO A 355 3.81 -17.71 0.75
N PHE A 356 3.92 -16.49 1.28
CA PHE A 356 3.47 -15.27 0.60
C PHE A 356 4.59 -14.52 -0.13
N LEU A 357 5.86 -14.90 0.07
CA LEU A 357 6.99 -14.13 -0.46
C LEU A 357 6.96 -14.01 -1.98
N LEU A 358 6.80 -15.15 -2.67
CA LEU A 358 6.90 -15.18 -4.12
C LEU A 358 5.81 -14.34 -4.80
N GLY A 359 4.65 -14.17 -4.18
CA GLY A 359 3.61 -13.29 -4.71
C GLY A 359 3.86 -11.80 -4.48
N ASN A 360 4.89 -11.42 -3.70
CA ASN A 360 5.33 -10.03 -3.58
C ASN A 360 6.36 -9.64 -4.66
N VAL A 361 6.70 -10.58 -5.55
CA VAL A 361 7.48 -10.30 -6.75
C VAL A 361 6.54 -9.71 -7.80
N ASP A 362 6.87 -8.51 -8.22
CA ASP A 362 6.16 -7.79 -9.27
C ASP A 362 7.20 -7.11 -10.15
N HIS A 363 7.13 -7.42 -11.44
CA HIS A 363 8.07 -6.93 -12.44
C HIS A 363 7.49 -5.69 -13.11
N THR A 364 8.35 -4.73 -13.46
CA THR A 364 7.96 -3.48 -14.13
C THR A 364 8.65 -3.30 -15.47
N SER A 365 9.55 -4.22 -15.83
CA SER A 365 10.22 -4.27 -17.13
C SER A 365 10.57 -5.72 -17.47
N THR A 366 10.76 -6.00 -18.76
CA THR A 366 11.24 -7.30 -19.24
C THR A 366 12.65 -7.62 -18.74
N ALA A 367 13.49 -6.60 -18.53
CA ALA A 367 14.84 -6.77 -17.98
C ALA A 367 14.84 -7.40 -16.58
N HIS A 368 13.78 -7.17 -15.77
CA HIS A 368 13.69 -7.73 -14.41
C HIS A 368 13.38 -9.23 -14.38
N ILE A 369 12.82 -9.77 -15.46
CA ILE A 369 12.61 -11.21 -15.67
C ILE A 369 13.78 -11.80 -16.48
N GLY A 370 14.62 -10.95 -17.08
CA GLY A 370 15.79 -11.36 -17.84
C GLY A 370 17.03 -11.61 -16.97
N THR A 371 18.11 -12.02 -17.62
CA THR A 371 19.42 -12.21 -16.96
C THR A 371 20.26 -10.92 -16.89
N GLU A 372 19.73 -9.82 -17.43
CA GLU A 372 20.50 -8.62 -17.76
C GLU A 372 20.91 -7.77 -16.55
N ASP A 373 20.12 -7.76 -15.47
CA ASP A 373 20.42 -6.98 -14.27
C ASP A 373 20.98 -7.81 -13.09
N GLY A 374 21.13 -9.12 -13.30
CA GLY A 374 21.66 -10.08 -12.33
C GLY A 374 20.84 -10.20 -11.04
N TRP A 375 19.66 -9.60 -10.95
CA TRP A 375 18.80 -9.63 -9.77
C TRP A 375 17.97 -10.91 -9.75
N PRO A 376 17.90 -11.63 -8.61
CA PRO A 376 17.17 -12.87 -8.61
C PRO A 376 15.66 -12.70 -8.84
N SER A 377 15.08 -13.42 -9.79
CA SER A 377 13.68 -13.20 -10.21
C SER A 377 12.66 -13.43 -9.09
N TRP A 378 13.03 -14.15 -8.03
CA TRP A 378 12.17 -14.43 -6.88
C TRP A 378 12.29 -13.39 -5.75
N VAL A 379 13.24 -12.45 -5.81
CA VAL A 379 13.47 -11.45 -4.76
C VAL A 379 12.63 -10.19 -5.04
N PRO A 380 11.67 -9.84 -4.14
CA PRO A 380 10.87 -8.63 -4.31
C PRO A 380 11.69 -7.34 -4.38
N ARG A 381 11.30 -6.43 -5.28
CA ARG A 381 11.85 -5.08 -5.40
C ARG A 381 10.90 -4.05 -4.80
N TRP A 382 10.92 -3.89 -3.48
CA TRP A 382 9.93 -3.04 -2.79
C TRP A 382 9.94 -1.56 -3.23
N HIS A 383 11.06 -1.06 -3.75
CA HIS A 383 11.20 0.32 -4.22
C HIS A 383 10.52 0.63 -5.57
N LEU A 384 10.12 -0.39 -6.34
CA LEU A 384 9.52 -0.19 -7.67
C LEU A 384 8.00 0.02 -7.65
N GLY A 385 7.41 0.13 -6.46
CA GLY A 385 5.96 0.27 -6.31
C GLY A 385 5.20 -1.02 -6.64
N LYS A 386 3.87 -0.91 -6.79
CA LYS A 386 3.00 -2.00 -7.27
C LYS A 386 2.61 -1.71 -8.71
N TRP A 387 2.89 -2.65 -9.60
CA TRP A 387 2.47 -2.62 -10.99
C TRP A 387 1.18 -3.39 -11.20
N THR A 388 1.05 -4.57 -10.57
CA THR A 388 -0.16 -5.38 -10.61
C THR A 388 -0.78 -5.55 -9.22
N THR A 389 -2.10 -5.81 -9.18
CA THR A 389 -2.74 -6.13 -7.90
C THR A 389 -2.40 -7.55 -7.49
N GLN A 390 -1.66 -7.69 -6.40
CA GLN A 390 -1.23 -8.97 -5.84
C GLN A 390 -2.40 -9.90 -5.44
N LEU A 391 -2.23 -11.20 -5.69
CA LEU A 391 -3.20 -12.26 -5.36
C LEU A 391 -2.80 -13.04 -4.11
N SER A 392 -1.50 -13.18 -3.87
CA SER A 392 -0.95 -13.88 -2.71
C SER A 392 -0.96 -13.03 -1.44
N THR A 393 -2.13 -12.56 -1.00
CA THR A 393 -2.28 -11.79 0.26
C THR A 393 -2.66 -12.70 1.43
N THR A 394 -2.34 -12.27 2.64
CA THR A 394 -2.61 -13.00 3.89
C THR A 394 -4.10 -13.04 4.24
N ASP A 395 -4.86 -12.07 3.72
CA ASP A 395 -6.32 -12.01 3.84
C ASP A 395 -7.05 -12.97 2.86
N ASN A 396 -6.37 -13.41 1.80
CA ASN A 396 -7.01 -14.26 0.80
C ASN A 396 -7.13 -15.70 1.31
N TRP A 397 -8.25 -16.33 0.96
CA TRP A 397 -8.62 -17.67 1.39
C TRP A 397 -8.06 -18.78 0.49
N TYR A 398 -7.33 -18.43 -0.57
CA TYR A 398 -6.79 -19.40 -1.53
C TYR A 398 -5.80 -20.37 -0.89
N LEU A 399 -5.81 -21.61 -1.37
CA LEU A 399 -5.00 -22.73 -0.90
C LEU A 399 -4.54 -23.57 -2.10
N ALA A 400 -4.05 -22.92 -3.17
CA ALA A 400 -3.65 -23.61 -4.39
C ALA A 400 -2.61 -24.72 -4.15
N GLY A 401 -1.63 -24.45 -3.28
CA GLY A 401 -0.62 -25.40 -2.81
C GLY A 401 -1.03 -26.20 -1.56
N GLY A 402 -2.30 -26.21 -1.17
CA GLY A 402 -2.76 -26.88 0.04
C GLY A 402 -2.34 -26.15 1.35
N PRO A 403 -2.18 -26.88 2.46
CA PRO A 403 -1.82 -26.31 3.77
C PRO A 403 -0.51 -25.49 3.72
N LYS A 404 -0.55 -24.26 4.26
CA LYS A 404 0.54 -23.27 4.17
C LYS A 404 1.84 -23.75 4.85
N ASP A 405 1.73 -24.56 5.89
CA ASP A 405 2.83 -25.17 6.65
C ASP A 405 3.63 -26.20 5.85
N HIS A 406 3.21 -26.53 4.62
CA HIS A 406 3.99 -27.36 3.69
C HIS A 406 4.97 -26.57 2.81
N PHE A 407 4.97 -25.23 2.87
CA PHE A 407 5.87 -24.44 2.04
C PHE A 407 7.34 -24.64 2.44
N ARG A 408 8.17 -25.07 1.50
CA ARG A 408 9.60 -25.31 1.71
C ARG A 408 10.39 -24.72 0.55
N ALA A 409 11.35 -23.86 0.87
CA ALA A 409 12.29 -23.29 -0.09
C ALA A 409 13.68 -23.20 0.53
N GLN A 410 14.70 -23.36 -0.29
CA GLN A 410 16.11 -23.28 0.10
C GLN A 410 16.80 -22.23 -0.75
N VAL A 411 17.37 -21.22 -0.09
CA VAL A 411 18.24 -20.24 -0.75
C VAL A 411 19.63 -20.86 -0.90
N LEU A 412 20.08 -21.01 -2.14
CA LEU A 412 21.40 -21.49 -2.54
C LEU A 412 22.34 -20.29 -2.81
N PRO A 413 23.67 -20.52 -2.93
CA PRO A 413 24.61 -19.46 -3.29
C PRO A 413 24.21 -18.71 -4.56
N ASN A 414 24.70 -17.46 -4.69
CA ASN A 414 24.42 -16.56 -5.81
C ASN A 414 22.94 -16.17 -5.97
N GLY A 415 22.16 -16.21 -4.90
CA GLY A 415 20.76 -15.78 -4.91
C GLY A 415 19.82 -16.74 -5.64
N ILE A 416 20.20 -18.01 -5.78
CA ILE A 416 19.35 -19.04 -6.41
C ILE A 416 18.34 -19.58 -5.38
N LEU A 417 17.09 -19.80 -5.78
CA LEU A 417 16.08 -20.44 -4.93
C LEU A 417 15.72 -21.83 -5.44
N SER A 418 15.82 -22.84 -4.58
CA SER A 418 15.34 -24.20 -4.87
C SER A 418 14.09 -24.51 -4.05
N LEU A 419 13.06 -25.03 -4.71
CA LEU A 419 11.80 -25.43 -4.08
C LEU A 419 11.13 -26.56 -4.85
N GLN A 420 10.28 -27.32 -4.19
CA GLN A 420 9.45 -28.32 -4.86
C GLN A 420 8.26 -27.65 -5.54
N GLY A 421 7.92 -28.08 -6.74
CA GLY A 421 6.78 -27.55 -7.49
C GLY A 421 6.20 -28.55 -8.48
N VAL A 422 4.96 -28.32 -8.89
CA VAL A 422 4.23 -29.12 -9.86
C VAL A 422 3.98 -28.27 -11.09
N ILE A 423 4.70 -28.53 -12.19
CA ILE A 423 4.39 -27.91 -13.49
C ILE A 423 3.28 -28.74 -14.12
N PHE A 424 2.12 -28.13 -14.33
CA PHE A 424 0.92 -28.86 -14.75
C PHE A 424 0.34 -28.37 -16.08
N ASP A 425 0.73 -27.19 -16.56
CA ASP A 425 0.22 -26.63 -17.81
C ASP A 425 1.13 -25.52 -18.34
N ARG A 426 0.76 -24.91 -19.48
CA ARG A 426 1.41 -23.74 -20.08
C ARG A 426 0.40 -22.78 -20.67
N LEU A 427 0.75 -21.50 -20.74
CA LEU A 427 -0.07 -20.50 -21.44
C LEU A 427 -0.02 -20.74 -22.95
N LEU A 428 -1.18 -20.71 -23.61
CA LEU A 428 -1.28 -20.82 -25.07
C LEU A 428 -1.72 -19.53 -25.76
N TRP A 429 -2.43 -18.67 -25.03
CA TRP A 429 -2.95 -17.42 -25.55
C TRP A 429 -3.11 -16.42 -24.40
N LYS A 430 -2.96 -15.14 -24.71
CA LYS A 430 -3.33 -14.04 -23.81
C LYS A 430 -4.01 -12.90 -24.54
N SER A 431 -4.91 -12.22 -23.83
CA SER A 431 -5.56 -10.98 -24.28
C SER A 431 -4.57 -9.81 -24.28
N ALA A 432 -5.02 -8.66 -24.77
CA ALA A 432 -4.40 -7.38 -24.42
C ALA A 432 -4.40 -7.17 -22.89
N SER A 433 -3.51 -6.29 -22.41
CA SER A 433 -3.44 -5.95 -20.98
C SER A 433 -4.74 -5.26 -20.57
N LEU A 434 -5.31 -5.67 -19.45
CA LEU A 434 -6.51 -5.07 -18.89
C LEU A 434 -6.12 -3.74 -18.21
N SER A 435 -6.73 -2.65 -18.63
CA SER A 435 -6.48 -1.31 -18.08
C SER A 435 -7.76 -0.65 -17.59
N GLN A 436 -7.61 0.44 -16.82
CA GLN A 436 -8.74 1.27 -16.40
C GLN A 436 -9.58 1.76 -17.57
N GLY A 437 -8.93 2.08 -18.70
CA GLY A 437 -9.63 2.52 -19.90
C GLY A 437 -10.52 1.44 -20.51
N ASN A 438 -10.15 0.16 -20.34
CA ASN A 438 -10.98 -0.94 -20.81
C ASN A 438 -12.20 -1.20 -19.92
N PHE A 439 -12.35 -0.63 -18.73
CA PHE A 439 -13.47 -0.98 -17.83
C PHE A 439 -14.07 0.21 -17.06
N SER A 440 -13.79 1.43 -17.51
CA SER A 440 -14.43 2.62 -16.96
C SER A 440 -15.92 2.66 -17.31
N LEU A 441 -16.79 3.00 -16.35
CA LEU A 441 -18.20 3.30 -16.61
C LEU A 441 -18.38 4.63 -17.36
N ASP A 442 -17.39 5.53 -17.32
CA ASP A 442 -17.32 6.72 -18.15
C ASP A 442 -16.56 6.40 -19.44
N SER A 443 -17.27 6.51 -20.57
CA SER A 443 -16.73 6.22 -21.90
C SER A 443 -15.64 7.19 -22.34
N LYS A 444 -15.48 8.35 -21.68
CA LYS A 444 -14.36 9.28 -21.95
C LYS A 444 -13.00 8.69 -21.64
N HIS A 445 -12.95 7.63 -20.82
CA HIS A 445 -11.71 6.95 -20.47
C HIS A 445 -11.40 5.76 -21.38
N TRP A 446 -12.27 5.44 -22.34
CA TRP A 446 -12.06 4.30 -23.24
C TRP A 446 -10.98 4.60 -24.28
N ASP A 447 -10.25 3.57 -24.68
CA ASP A 447 -9.29 3.65 -25.78
C ASP A 447 -9.98 3.92 -27.13
N GLU A 448 -9.21 4.44 -28.08
CA GLU A 448 -9.70 4.83 -29.42
C GLU A 448 -10.36 3.66 -30.14
N GLU A 449 -9.76 2.48 -30.09
CA GLU A 449 -10.27 1.28 -30.75
C GLU A 449 -11.66 0.88 -30.22
N THR A 450 -11.87 0.99 -28.91
CA THR A 450 -13.19 0.76 -28.30
C THR A 450 -14.18 1.82 -28.73
N LEU A 451 -13.80 3.10 -28.73
CA LEU A 451 -14.66 4.21 -29.16
C LEU A 451 -15.13 4.05 -30.61
N GLU A 452 -14.25 3.56 -31.49
CA GLU A 452 -14.53 3.29 -32.90
C GLU A 452 -15.46 2.08 -33.09
N SER A 453 -15.22 0.99 -32.34
CA SER A 453 -15.97 -0.26 -32.47
C SER A 453 -17.47 -0.14 -32.12
N LYS A 454 -17.84 0.84 -31.29
CA LYS A 454 -19.17 0.98 -30.65
C LYS A 454 -19.62 -0.25 -29.84
N GLU A 455 -18.74 -1.22 -29.62
CA GLU A 455 -18.93 -2.33 -28.70
C GLU A 455 -18.42 -1.96 -27.31
N SER A 456 -18.97 -2.57 -26.26
CA SER A 456 -18.40 -2.35 -24.93
C SER A 456 -17.06 -3.10 -24.82
N PRO A 457 -16.05 -2.54 -24.13
CA PRO A 457 -14.80 -3.25 -23.88
C PRO A 457 -14.97 -4.65 -23.29
N TYR A 458 -15.97 -4.82 -22.41
CA TYR A 458 -16.31 -6.09 -21.79
C TYR A 458 -16.74 -7.12 -22.85
N ASP A 459 -17.60 -6.73 -23.79
CA ASP A 459 -18.07 -7.62 -24.85
C ASP A 459 -16.94 -7.96 -25.83
N ARG A 460 -16.06 -6.99 -26.13
CA ARG A 460 -14.86 -7.23 -26.95
C ARG A 460 -13.92 -8.25 -26.31
N LEU A 461 -13.62 -8.08 -25.02
CA LEU A 461 -12.77 -9.02 -24.30
C LEU A 461 -13.41 -10.42 -24.26
N TRP A 462 -14.71 -10.50 -23.95
CA TRP A 462 -15.43 -11.77 -23.94
C TRP A 462 -15.41 -12.47 -25.31
N LYS A 463 -15.58 -11.72 -26.39
CA LYS A 463 -15.45 -12.24 -27.76
C LYS A 463 -14.05 -12.76 -28.04
N SER A 464 -13.00 -12.05 -27.62
CA SER A 464 -11.61 -12.53 -27.77
C SER A 464 -11.36 -13.87 -27.06
N VAL A 465 -12.04 -14.11 -25.92
CA VAL A 465 -11.98 -15.38 -25.19
C VAL A 465 -12.73 -16.48 -25.93
N LEU A 466 -13.89 -16.19 -26.52
CA LEU A 466 -14.64 -17.16 -27.33
C LEU A 466 -13.89 -17.55 -28.61
N ASP A 467 -13.27 -16.57 -29.27
CA ASP A 467 -12.52 -16.78 -30.52
C ASP A 467 -11.24 -17.61 -30.27
N SER A 468 -10.58 -17.41 -29.12
CA SER A 468 -9.38 -18.16 -28.73
C SER A 468 -9.68 -19.53 -28.10
N CYS A 469 -10.80 -19.67 -27.38
CA CYS A 469 -11.18 -20.88 -26.65
C CYS A 469 -12.65 -21.30 -26.92
N PRO A 470 -12.95 -21.91 -28.09
CA PRO A 470 -14.33 -22.14 -28.55
C PRO A 470 -15.14 -23.22 -27.79
N HIS A 471 -14.53 -24.01 -26.89
CA HIS A 471 -15.21 -25.11 -26.17
C HIS A 471 -14.76 -25.23 -24.70
N THR A 472 -15.74 -25.31 -23.77
CA THR A 472 -15.56 -25.24 -22.30
C THR A 472 -14.72 -26.37 -21.67
N ILE A 473 -13.75 -25.93 -20.86
CA ILE A 473 -13.16 -26.41 -19.58
C ILE A 473 -13.56 -27.78 -19.03
N LYS A 474 -12.59 -28.69 -18.83
CA LYS A 474 -12.70 -29.85 -17.91
C LYS A 474 -12.40 -29.39 -16.47
N ALA A 475 -13.41 -29.00 -15.71
CA ALA A 475 -13.28 -29.00 -14.24
C ALA A 475 -13.49 -30.44 -13.76
N GLN A 476 -12.42 -31.18 -13.46
CA GLN A 476 -12.57 -32.60 -13.10
C GLN A 476 -13.32 -32.83 -11.77
N HIS A 477 -13.61 -31.79 -10.96
CA HIS A 477 -14.22 -31.95 -9.64
C HIS A 477 -15.20 -30.83 -9.19
N GLN A 478 -15.78 -30.03 -10.09
CA GLN A 478 -16.85 -29.07 -9.75
C GLN A 478 -17.96 -29.08 -10.80
N GLU A 479 -19.19 -28.73 -10.41
CA GLU A 479 -20.30 -28.47 -11.35
C GLU A 479 -19.76 -27.61 -12.51
N LEU A 480 -19.91 -28.11 -13.74
CA LEU A 480 -19.41 -27.42 -14.94
C LEU A 480 -20.14 -26.09 -15.09
N LEU A 481 -19.54 -25.02 -14.55
CA LEU A 481 -20.02 -23.68 -14.79
C LEU A 481 -19.95 -23.40 -16.31
N PRO A 482 -20.96 -22.72 -16.87
CA PRO A 482 -20.86 -22.17 -18.22
C PRO A 482 -19.57 -21.37 -18.40
N LEU A 483 -18.95 -21.42 -19.59
CA LEU A 483 -17.69 -20.72 -19.87
C LEU A 483 -17.77 -19.23 -19.51
N GLU A 484 -18.91 -18.61 -19.75
CA GLU A 484 -19.13 -17.21 -19.39
C GLU A 484 -18.99 -17.02 -17.87
N ASP A 485 -19.58 -17.88 -17.03
CA ASP A 485 -19.41 -17.77 -15.58
C ASP A 485 -17.97 -17.97 -15.12
N VAL A 486 -17.22 -18.87 -15.78
CA VAL A 486 -15.80 -19.05 -15.48
C VAL A 486 -15.01 -17.80 -15.85
N PHE A 487 -15.30 -17.18 -16.99
CA PHE A 487 -14.72 -15.89 -17.37
C PHE A 487 -14.99 -14.81 -16.32
N ARG A 488 -16.24 -14.70 -15.86
CA ARG A 488 -16.67 -13.74 -14.83
C ARG A 488 -15.94 -13.95 -13.51
N VAL A 489 -15.87 -15.21 -13.06
CA VAL A 489 -15.18 -15.60 -11.83
C VAL A 489 -13.68 -15.35 -11.92
N THR A 490 -13.07 -15.58 -13.09
CA THR A 490 -11.64 -15.36 -13.34
C THR A 490 -11.29 -13.87 -13.29
N LEU A 491 -12.10 -13.02 -13.94
CA LEU A 491 -11.91 -11.55 -13.92
C LEU A 491 -11.98 -10.98 -12.50
N CYS A 492 -12.87 -11.52 -11.67
CA CYS A 492 -13.07 -11.04 -10.30
C CYS A 492 -12.36 -11.88 -9.22
N ARG A 493 -11.66 -12.94 -9.61
CA ARG A 493 -10.89 -13.84 -8.74
C ARG A 493 -11.76 -14.46 -7.61
N GLU A 494 -12.87 -15.11 -7.95
CA GLU A 494 -13.72 -15.88 -6.99
C GLU A 494 -14.28 -15.10 -5.77
N TYR A 495 -14.72 -13.87 -5.97
CA TYR A 495 -15.55 -13.03 -5.07
C TYR A 495 -16.06 -13.64 -3.73
N PRO A 496 -15.51 -13.22 -2.56
CA PRO A 496 -16.34 -13.00 -1.37
C PRO A 496 -16.03 -11.68 -0.60
N ALA A 497 -17.11 -11.09 -0.08
CA ALA A 497 -17.30 -9.98 0.88
C ALA A 497 -16.25 -8.88 1.12
N THR A 498 -16.78 -7.64 1.08
CA THR A 498 -16.38 -6.45 1.83
C THR A 498 -15.79 -6.73 3.22
N LEU A 499 -14.88 -5.83 3.67
CA LEU A 499 -14.26 -5.76 5.00
C LEU A 499 -14.95 -6.62 6.07
N GLY A 500 -14.28 -7.70 6.48
CA GLY A 500 -14.56 -8.36 7.76
C GLY A 500 -15.48 -9.58 7.75
N VAL A 501 -15.96 -10.09 6.61
CA VAL A 501 -16.72 -11.36 6.59
C VAL A 501 -15.98 -12.42 5.77
N LYS A 502 -15.41 -13.41 6.46
CA LYS A 502 -14.96 -14.68 5.85
C LYS A 502 -16.20 -15.40 5.29
N LEU A 503 -16.66 -15.05 4.09
CA LEU A 503 -17.68 -15.83 3.39
C LEU A 503 -17.01 -17.03 2.73
N GLN A 504 -17.31 -18.22 3.23
CA GLN A 504 -17.00 -19.47 2.56
C GLN A 504 -17.82 -19.57 1.27
N GLY A 505 -17.17 -19.40 0.12
CA GLY A 505 -17.74 -19.69 -1.19
C GLY A 505 -18.17 -18.47 -2.02
N VAL A 506 -18.09 -18.63 -3.34
CA VAL A 506 -18.52 -17.62 -4.32
C VAL A 506 -20.04 -17.61 -4.38
N ASN A 507 -20.67 -16.48 -4.05
CA ASN A 507 -22.10 -16.29 -4.37
C ASN A 507 -22.25 -16.00 -5.87
N THR A 508 -22.18 -17.05 -6.68
CA THR A 508 -22.22 -16.98 -8.14
C THR A 508 -23.48 -16.28 -8.65
N LYS A 509 -24.64 -16.45 -7.98
CA LYS A 509 -25.88 -15.74 -8.32
C LYS A 509 -25.74 -14.22 -8.16
N GLN A 510 -25.17 -13.77 -7.05
CA GLN A 510 -24.95 -12.35 -6.79
C GLN A 510 -23.92 -11.76 -7.75
N LEU A 511 -22.84 -12.49 -8.03
CA LEU A 511 -21.81 -12.09 -8.99
C LEU A 511 -22.39 -11.93 -10.41
N ARG A 512 -23.18 -12.91 -10.87
CA ARG A 512 -23.89 -12.85 -12.15
C ARG A 512 -24.77 -11.59 -12.23
N TYR A 513 -25.55 -11.34 -11.19
CA TYR A 513 -26.45 -10.19 -11.13
C TYR A 513 -25.71 -8.84 -11.19
N ASP A 514 -24.64 -8.68 -10.41
CA ASP A 514 -23.89 -7.43 -10.35
C ASP A 514 -23.16 -7.15 -11.67
N LEU A 515 -22.56 -8.18 -12.24
CA LEU A 515 -21.90 -8.06 -13.54
C LEU A 515 -22.90 -7.79 -14.67
N GLU A 516 -24.04 -8.48 -14.73
CA GLU A 516 -25.03 -8.23 -15.77
C GLU A 516 -25.51 -6.77 -15.74
N ARG A 517 -25.67 -6.19 -14.55
CA ARG A 517 -25.97 -4.77 -14.39
C ARG A 517 -24.82 -3.89 -14.85
N TYR A 518 -23.59 -4.22 -14.49
CA TYR A 518 -22.39 -3.50 -14.92
C TYR A 518 -22.23 -3.54 -16.45
N ALA A 519 -22.26 -4.72 -17.07
CA ALA A 519 -22.19 -4.92 -18.52
C ALA A 519 -23.34 -4.18 -19.24
N LYS A 520 -24.55 -4.20 -18.69
CA LYS A 520 -25.68 -3.42 -19.24
C LYS A 520 -25.41 -1.91 -19.22
N GLN A 521 -24.74 -1.40 -18.19
CA GLN A 521 -24.34 0.02 -18.15
C GLN A 521 -23.22 0.33 -19.15
N MET A 522 -22.20 -0.53 -19.26
CA MET A 522 -21.14 -0.39 -20.26
C MET A 522 -21.74 -0.36 -21.68
N ARG A 523 -22.66 -1.28 -22.00
CA ARG A 523 -23.37 -1.28 -23.29
C ARG A 523 -24.22 -0.02 -23.53
N LYS A 524 -24.79 0.58 -22.48
CA LYS A 524 -25.51 1.86 -22.57
C LYS A 524 -24.54 3.02 -22.82
N ALA A 525 -23.39 3.03 -22.16
CA ALA A 525 -22.34 4.02 -22.37
C ALA A 525 -21.81 3.95 -23.82
N ALA A 526 -21.55 2.74 -24.34
CA ALA A 526 -21.14 2.52 -25.73
C ALA A 526 -22.13 3.13 -26.74
N LYS A 527 -23.44 2.94 -26.53
CA LYS A 527 -24.51 3.52 -27.36
C LYS A 527 -24.63 5.06 -27.25
N SER A 528 -23.99 5.65 -26.26
CA SER A 528 -24.03 7.08 -25.97
C SER A 528 -22.73 7.80 -26.35
N VAL A 529 -21.71 7.07 -26.84
CA VAL A 529 -20.46 7.65 -27.35
C VAL A 529 -20.77 8.68 -28.45
N GLY A 530 -20.20 9.88 -28.33
CA GLY A 530 -20.43 11.01 -29.24
C GLY A 530 -21.69 11.84 -28.95
N LYS A 531 -22.50 11.48 -27.95
CA LYS A 531 -23.60 12.34 -27.43
C LYS A 531 -23.10 13.09 -26.20
N ASN A 532 -23.44 14.37 -26.05
CA ASN A 532 -23.12 15.22 -24.88
C ASN A 532 -23.86 14.80 -23.58
N THR A 533 -24.24 13.54 -23.46
CA THR A 533 -24.90 12.98 -22.29
C THR A 533 -23.86 12.24 -21.46
N VAL A 534 -23.44 12.85 -20.34
CA VAL A 534 -22.69 12.12 -19.31
C VAL A 534 -23.63 11.04 -18.75
N PRO A 535 -23.26 9.75 -18.78
CA PRO A 535 -24.06 8.72 -18.13
C PRO A 535 -24.21 9.10 -16.66
N SER A 536 -25.45 9.23 -16.17
CA SER A 536 -25.69 9.41 -14.73
C SER A 536 -24.94 8.32 -13.96
N PRO A 537 -24.30 8.64 -12.82
CA PRO A 537 -23.63 7.63 -12.02
C PRO A 537 -24.60 6.50 -11.71
N PRO A 538 -24.14 5.24 -11.68
CA PRO A 538 -24.99 4.09 -11.42
C PRO A 538 -25.86 4.34 -10.19
N ALA A 539 -27.18 4.30 -10.38
CA ALA A 539 -28.17 4.39 -9.30
C ALA A 539 -28.12 3.22 -8.29
N SER A 540 -27.10 2.35 -8.33
CA SER A 540 -26.98 1.16 -7.48
C SER A 540 -25.55 0.97 -7.00
N ASN A 541 -25.37 1.02 -5.67
CA ASN A 541 -24.15 0.73 -4.90
C ASN A 541 -23.44 -0.58 -5.37
N ARG A 542 -24.20 -1.55 -5.91
CA ARG A 542 -23.65 -2.82 -6.38
C ARG A 542 -22.80 -2.73 -7.65
N VAL A 543 -23.20 -1.88 -8.60
CA VAL A 543 -22.46 -1.74 -9.88
C VAL A 543 -21.11 -1.10 -9.64
N VAL A 544 -21.03 -0.12 -8.73
CA VAL A 544 -19.74 0.52 -8.43
C VAL A 544 -18.83 -0.36 -7.59
N ARG A 545 -19.39 -1.10 -6.61
CA ARG A 545 -18.63 -2.16 -5.92
C ARG A 545 -18.02 -3.15 -6.89
N PHE A 546 -18.78 -3.57 -7.90
CA PHE A 546 -18.26 -4.46 -8.95
C PHE A 546 -17.14 -3.79 -9.76
N ALA A 547 -17.34 -2.57 -10.25
CA ALA A 547 -16.33 -1.83 -11.00
C ALA A 547 -15.02 -1.64 -10.20
N LYS A 548 -15.13 -1.30 -8.91
CA LYS A 548 -13.99 -1.22 -7.98
C LYS A 548 -13.30 -2.56 -7.77
N LYS A 549 -14.02 -3.67 -7.83
CA LYS A 549 -13.42 -5.02 -7.74
C LYS A 549 -12.74 -5.44 -9.03
N LEU A 550 -13.30 -5.03 -10.17
CA LEU A 550 -12.67 -5.23 -11.47
C LEU A 550 -11.37 -4.44 -11.63
N SER A 551 -11.23 -3.28 -10.99
CA SER A 551 -9.95 -2.56 -11.00
C SER A 551 -8.78 -3.33 -10.39
N GLU A 552 -9.06 -4.34 -9.58
CA GLU A 552 -8.06 -5.24 -9.03
C GLU A 552 -7.56 -6.28 -10.07
N SER A 553 -8.10 -6.30 -11.29
CA SER A 553 -7.58 -7.07 -12.43
C SER A 553 -6.78 -6.21 -13.40
N TYR A 554 -6.56 -4.93 -13.14
CA TYR A 554 -5.78 -4.07 -14.02
C TYR A 554 -4.30 -4.45 -14.04
N ASN A 555 -3.64 -4.14 -15.16
CA ASN A 555 -2.30 -4.55 -15.52
C ASN A 555 -2.12 -6.08 -15.51
N ARG A 556 -3.18 -6.85 -15.78
CA ARG A 556 -3.13 -8.30 -15.93
C ARG A 556 -3.64 -8.66 -17.32
N HIS A 557 -3.35 -9.87 -17.80
CA HIS A 557 -3.99 -10.40 -19.01
C HIS A 557 -4.95 -11.51 -18.64
N LEU A 558 -6.09 -11.58 -19.33
CA LEU A 558 -6.77 -12.87 -19.44
C LEU A 558 -5.98 -13.77 -20.37
N ALA A 559 -5.93 -15.04 -20.04
CA ALA A 559 -5.25 -16.05 -20.83
C ALA A 559 -5.98 -17.39 -20.72
N HIS A 560 -5.61 -18.34 -21.57
CA HIS A 560 -5.97 -19.72 -21.35
C HIS A 560 -4.78 -20.66 -21.51
N THR A 561 -4.87 -21.78 -20.80
CA THR A 561 -3.83 -22.81 -20.81
C THR A 561 -4.06 -23.89 -21.87
N GLY A 562 -3.15 -24.87 -21.97
CA GLY A 562 -3.28 -26.05 -22.81
C GLY A 562 -4.50 -26.91 -22.48
N ASP A 563 -4.79 -27.09 -21.19
CA ASP A 563 -6.01 -27.75 -20.72
C ASP A 563 -7.26 -26.86 -20.78
N ARG A 564 -7.17 -25.69 -21.43
CA ARG A 564 -8.24 -24.72 -21.60
C ARG A 564 -8.73 -24.12 -20.27
N ARG A 565 -7.88 -24.00 -19.25
CA ARG A 565 -8.24 -23.27 -18.02
C ARG A 565 -8.10 -21.77 -18.28
N LEU A 566 -9.07 -20.97 -17.83
CA LEU A 566 -8.93 -19.51 -17.86
C LEU A 566 -8.00 -19.03 -16.74
N VAL A 567 -7.17 -18.05 -17.07
CA VAL A 567 -6.11 -17.52 -16.21
C VAL A 567 -6.19 -16.00 -16.19
N LEU A 568 -5.99 -15.42 -15.01
CA LEU A 568 -5.63 -14.01 -14.86
C LEU A 568 -4.14 -13.94 -14.49
N THR A 569 -3.34 -13.44 -15.43
CA THR A 569 -1.87 -13.49 -15.40
C THR A 569 -1.25 -12.21 -14.83
N PRO A 570 0.05 -12.17 -14.45
CA PRO A 570 0.80 -10.92 -14.27
C PRO A 570 1.04 -10.20 -15.62
N SER A 571 1.41 -8.91 -15.61
CA SER A 571 1.53 -8.10 -16.85
C SER A 571 2.56 -8.64 -17.84
N PHE A 572 3.64 -9.22 -17.34
CA PHE A 572 4.77 -9.64 -18.16
C PHE A 572 4.70 -11.12 -18.56
N ALA A 573 3.52 -11.74 -18.39
CA ALA A 573 3.27 -13.08 -18.87
C ALA A 573 3.31 -13.15 -20.40
N GLU A 574 3.92 -14.21 -20.90
CA GLU A 574 4.06 -14.53 -22.32
C GLU A 574 3.46 -15.91 -22.63
N GLU A 575 3.08 -16.09 -23.89
CA GLU A 575 2.69 -17.41 -24.38
C GLU A 575 3.88 -18.37 -24.26
N GLY A 576 3.61 -19.58 -23.76
CA GLY A 576 4.66 -20.54 -23.43
C GLY A 576 5.14 -20.51 -21.98
N ASP A 577 4.83 -19.47 -21.19
CA ASP A 577 5.08 -19.48 -19.74
C ASP A 577 4.37 -20.66 -19.08
N LEU A 578 5.04 -21.28 -18.11
CA LEU A 578 4.58 -22.51 -17.47
C LEU A 578 3.78 -22.23 -16.22
N CYS A 579 2.66 -22.93 -16.05
CA CYS A 579 1.84 -22.89 -14.85
C CYS A 579 2.42 -23.85 -13.81
N VAL A 580 2.74 -23.33 -12.62
CA VAL A 580 3.30 -24.10 -11.51
C VAL A 580 2.52 -23.85 -10.23
N VAL A 581 2.35 -24.91 -9.44
CA VAL A 581 1.90 -24.82 -8.04
C VAL A 581 3.05 -25.25 -7.13
N PHE A 582 3.39 -24.40 -6.16
CA PHE A 582 4.33 -24.73 -5.09
C PHE A 582 3.53 -25.22 -3.87
N PRO A 583 3.84 -26.39 -3.28
CA PRO A 583 3.20 -26.81 -2.03
C PRO A 583 3.29 -25.73 -0.95
N GLY A 584 2.19 -25.53 -0.24
CA GLY A 584 1.99 -24.48 0.76
C GLY A 584 1.77 -23.06 0.24
N ALA A 585 2.01 -22.76 -1.04
CA ALA A 585 1.75 -21.43 -1.57
C ALA A 585 0.24 -21.19 -1.76
N PRO A 586 -0.26 -19.96 -1.49
CA PRO A 586 -1.70 -19.69 -1.53
C PRO A 586 -2.25 -19.67 -2.96
N VAL A 587 -1.43 -19.36 -3.95
CA VAL A 587 -1.83 -19.16 -5.35
C VAL A 587 -0.89 -19.91 -6.31
N PRO A 588 -1.32 -20.22 -7.55
CA PRO A 588 -0.43 -20.65 -8.62
C PRO A 588 0.50 -19.51 -9.08
N PHE A 589 1.57 -19.90 -9.76
CA PHE A 589 2.55 -18.98 -10.34
C PHE A 589 2.81 -19.30 -11.81
N LEU A 590 3.32 -18.30 -12.52
CA LEU A 590 3.94 -18.48 -13.82
C LEU A 590 5.46 -18.46 -13.68
N ILE A 591 6.11 -19.41 -14.36
CA ILE A 591 7.57 -19.47 -14.47
C ILE A 591 8.00 -19.58 -15.93
N ARG A 592 9.12 -18.96 -16.28
CA ARG A 592 9.68 -18.95 -17.63
C ARG A 592 10.96 -19.78 -17.67
N ARG A 593 11.07 -20.69 -18.64
CA ARG A 593 12.28 -21.50 -18.84
C ARG A 593 13.45 -20.62 -19.28
N LEU A 594 14.61 -20.82 -18.68
CA LEU A 594 15.87 -20.28 -19.17
C LEU A 594 16.47 -21.17 -20.26
N THR A 595 17.42 -20.61 -21.01
CA THR A 595 18.23 -21.37 -21.99
C THR A 595 19.01 -22.50 -21.33
N ASP A 596 19.39 -22.31 -20.07
CA ASP A 596 20.03 -23.33 -19.25
C ASP A 596 19.00 -24.36 -18.78
N ILE A 597 19.26 -25.63 -19.08
CA ILE A 597 18.36 -26.74 -18.73
C ILE A 597 18.14 -26.77 -17.21
N GLY A 598 16.87 -26.70 -16.79
CA GLY A 598 16.46 -26.87 -15.39
C GLY A 598 16.36 -25.59 -14.57
N TYR A 599 16.67 -24.42 -15.14
CA TYR A 599 16.52 -23.13 -14.49
C TYR A 599 15.32 -22.34 -15.03
N TYR A 600 14.72 -21.55 -14.15
CA TYR A 600 13.55 -20.76 -14.46
C TYR A 600 13.63 -19.36 -13.87
N HIS A 601 12.94 -18.40 -14.48
CA HIS A 601 12.61 -17.14 -13.84
C HIS A 601 11.16 -17.15 -13.33
N LEU A 602 10.94 -16.56 -12.17
CA LEU A 602 9.59 -16.31 -11.66
C LEU A 602 8.97 -15.14 -12.42
N VAL A 603 7.84 -15.37 -13.09
CA VAL A 603 7.11 -14.33 -13.82
C VAL A 603 6.09 -13.63 -12.92
N GLY A 604 5.48 -14.34 -11.98
CA GLY A 604 4.60 -13.74 -10.96
C GLY A 604 3.41 -14.61 -10.59
N ASP A 605 2.59 -14.10 -9.67
CA ASP A 605 1.38 -14.78 -9.21
C ASP A 605 0.24 -14.69 -10.23
N CYS A 606 -0.56 -15.76 -10.31
CA CYS A 606 -1.71 -15.81 -11.20
C CYS A 606 -2.92 -16.46 -10.53
N TYR A 607 -4.09 -16.13 -11.03
CA TYR A 607 -5.33 -16.83 -10.69
C TYR A 607 -5.63 -17.79 -11.84
N ILE A 608 -5.76 -19.08 -11.56
CA ILE A 608 -6.13 -20.10 -12.55
C ILE A 608 -7.41 -20.78 -12.07
N TYR A 609 -8.46 -20.73 -12.89
CA TYR A 609 -9.73 -21.32 -12.50
C TYR A 609 -9.61 -22.83 -12.28
N GLY A 610 -10.15 -23.31 -11.16
CA GLY A 610 -10.13 -24.73 -10.79
C GLY A 610 -8.79 -25.23 -10.22
N THR A 611 -7.91 -24.32 -9.77
CA THR A 611 -6.64 -24.69 -9.12
C THR A 611 -6.37 -23.93 -7.82
N MET A 612 -7.37 -23.20 -7.28
CA MET A 612 -7.19 -22.29 -6.15
C MET A 612 -7.40 -22.96 -4.78
N ARG A 613 -7.70 -24.27 -4.75
CA ARG A 613 -8.12 -25.05 -3.58
C ARG A 613 -7.38 -26.38 -3.43
N GLY A 614 -6.19 -26.52 -4.02
CA GLY A 614 -5.36 -27.72 -3.87
C GLY A 614 -5.59 -28.80 -4.94
N GLU A 615 -6.40 -28.51 -5.96
CA GLU A 615 -6.80 -29.47 -7.00
C GLU A 615 -5.59 -30.07 -7.72
N VAL A 616 -4.56 -29.26 -8.01
CA VAL A 616 -3.32 -29.75 -8.67
C VAL A 616 -2.58 -30.76 -7.80
N LEU A 617 -2.55 -30.57 -6.48
CA LEU A 617 -1.90 -31.53 -5.56
C LEU A 617 -2.68 -32.84 -5.44
N GLN A 618 -4.01 -32.78 -5.51
CA GLN A 618 -4.82 -34.00 -5.59
C GLN A 618 -4.46 -34.79 -6.87
N LEU A 619 -4.28 -34.12 -8.00
CA LEU A 619 -3.87 -34.77 -9.25
C LEU A 619 -2.46 -35.39 -9.16
N VAL A 620 -1.58 -34.86 -8.31
CA VAL A 620 -0.29 -35.52 -7.98
C VAL A 620 -0.51 -36.82 -7.20
N GLN A 621 -1.41 -36.81 -6.20
CA GLN A 621 -1.76 -38.03 -5.45
C GLN A 621 -2.38 -39.11 -6.35
N GLU A 622 -3.11 -38.69 -7.38
CA GLU A 622 -3.68 -39.57 -8.42
C GLU A 622 -2.65 -40.03 -9.47
N GLY A 623 -1.39 -39.58 -9.37
CA GLY A 623 -0.31 -39.95 -10.29
C GLY A 623 -0.37 -39.27 -11.67
N LYS A 624 -1.20 -38.23 -11.85
CA LYS A 624 -1.33 -37.49 -13.11
C LYS A 624 -0.22 -36.47 -13.31
N TYR A 625 0.31 -35.92 -12.23
CA TYR A 625 1.45 -35.00 -12.23
C TYR A 625 2.52 -35.46 -11.25
N THR A 626 3.75 -34.97 -11.44
CA THR A 626 4.88 -35.27 -10.57
C THR A 626 5.35 -34.01 -9.87
N LEU A 627 5.70 -34.17 -8.60
CA LEU A 627 6.43 -33.16 -7.86
C LEU A 627 7.90 -33.19 -8.31
N GLN A 628 8.46 -32.03 -8.60
CA GLN A 628 9.85 -31.91 -9.05
C GLN A 628 10.52 -30.69 -8.43
N THR A 629 11.86 -30.71 -8.42
CA THR A 629 12.66 -29.58 -7.98
C THR A 629 12.64 -28.48 -9.05
N ILE A 630 12.22 -27.29 -8.65
CA ILE A 630 12.25 -26.07 -9.44
C ILE A 630 13.38 -25.19 -8.92
N ILE A 631 14.20 -24.66 -9.83
CA ILE A 631 15.31 -23.77 -9.49
C ILE A 631 15.06 -22.41 -10.12
N LEU A 632 14.77 -21.42 -9.27
CA LEU A 632 14.56 -20.03 -9.68
C LEU A 632 15.88 -19.26 -9.61
N ARG A 633 16.21 -18.59 -10.71
CA ARG A 633 17.36 -17.69 -10.80
C ARG A 633 16.95 -16.24 -10.69
#